data_AF-A0A256LEH4-F1
#
_entry.id   AF-A0A256LEH4-F1
#
_cell.length_a   1.000
_cell.length_b   1.000
_cell.length_c   1.000
_cell.angle_alpha   90.00
_cell.angle_beta   90.00
_cell.angle_gamma   90.00
#
_symmetry.space_group_name_H-M   'P 1'
#
loop_
_entity.id
_entity.type
_entity.pdbx_description
1 polymer ?
#
loop_
_entity_poly.entity_id
_entity_poly.type
_entity_poly.pdbx_seq_one_letter_code
_entity_poly.pdbx_strand_id
1 'polypeptide(L)'
;MTKCEYFTDDEIKETLLNNLDEYEGIEDYTFDDVFNDLFNSDYYIIGYKEAVDALEEYGIFNALEEVQRWDEDNFGHWETDYTNTEAVANMLEYIHASEYMNDMLDRAGLDMSDETTPENVNKLIKTLKEY
;
A
#
# COMPACT_ATOMS: atom_id res chain seq x y z
N MET A 1 13.25 19.25 -9.76
CA MET A 1 12.03 18.49 -9.46
C MET A 1 12.05 18.26 -7.97
N THR A 2 11.05 18.77 -7.26
CA THR A 2 10.80 18.37 -5.87
C THR A 2 10.57 16.86 -5.86
N LYS A 3 11.09 16.14 -4.87
CA LYS A 3 10.82 14.70 -4.71
C LYS A 3 9.34 14.58 -4.34
N CYS A 4 8.58 13.72 -5.03
CA CYS A 4 7.20 13.39 -4.64
C CYS A 4 7.21 12.95 -3.18
N GLU A 5 6.46 13.63 -2.31
CA GLU A 5 6.39 13.29 -0.88
C GLU A 5 5.36 12.19 -0.59
N TYR A 6 4.45 11.91 -1.54
CA TYR A 6 3.34 10.97 -1.40
C TYR A 6 3.50 9.71 -2.26
N PHE A 7 2.82 8.63 -1.87
CA PHE A 7 2.70 7.37 -2.63
C PHE A 7 4.04 6.71 -2.98
N THR A 8 5.04 6.86 -2.11
CA THR A 8 6.41 6.44 -2.40
C THR A 8 6.73 5.06 -1.80
N ASP A 9 7.52 4.27 -2.52
CA ASP A 9 8.08 3.01 -2.01
C ASP A 9 8.81 3.19 -0.67
N ASP A 10 9.51 4.32 -0.48
CA ASP A 10 10.21 4.64 0.78
C ASP A 10 9.22 4.72 1.96
N GLU A 11 8.08 5.40 1.77
CA GLU A 11 7.04 5.56 2.80
C GLU A 11 6.36 4.23 3.11
N ILE A 12 5.96 3.48 2.09
CA ILE A 12 5.34 2.16 2.25
C ILE A 12 6.29 1.21 2.98
N LYS A 13 7.57 1.20 2.59
CA LYS A 13 8.62 0.42 3.25
C LYS A 13 8.82 0.80 4.71
N GLU A 14 8.85 2.09 5.02
CA GLU A 14 8.97 2.56 6.41
C GLU A 14 7.75 2.13 7.23
N THR A 15 6.53 2.25 6.69
CA THR A 15 5.30 1.75 7.32
C THR A 15 5.39 0.26 7.62
N LEU A 16 5.80 -0.56 6.65
CA LEU A 16 5.98 -2.00 6.86
C LEU A 16 7.03 -2.30 7.94
N LEU A 17 8.22 -1.69 7.86
CA LEU A 17 9.32 -1.94 8.80
C LEU A 17 8.99 -1.51 10.24
N ASN A 18 8.28 -0.40 10.41
CA ASN A 18 7.91 0.11 11.73
C ASN A 18 6.85 -0.79 12.42
N ASN A 19 6.07 -1.54 11.63
CA ASN A 19 4.95 -2.31 12.13
C ASN A 19 5.26 -3.81 12.23
N LEU A 20 6.00 -4.41 11.29
CA LEU A 20 6.24 -5.86 11.28
C LEU A 20 6.97 -6.39 12.53
N ASP A 21 7.82 -5.58 13.18
CA ASP A 21 8.50 -5.95 14.44
C ASP A 21 7.62 -5.73 15.69
N GLU A 22 6.54 -4.93 15.59
CA GLU A 22 5.73 -4.45 16.73
C GLU A 22 4.38 -5.17 16.90
N TYR A 23 3.91 -5.95 15.92
CA TYR A 23 2.65 -6.69 16.04
C TYR A 23 2.80 -7.88 17.01
N GLU A 24 2.57 -7.64 18.30
CA GLU A 24 2.45 -8.70 19.30
C GLU A 24 1.27 -9.61 18.91
N GLY A 25 1.54 -10.91 18.70
CA GLY A 25 0.53 -11.88 18.26
C GLY A 25 0.30 -11.93 16.75
N ILE A 26 1.18 -11.32 15.93
CA ILE A 26 1.10 -11.41 14.47
C ILE A 26 1.11 -12.85 13.95
N GLU A 27 1.63 -13.82 14.71
CA GLU A 27 1.80 -15.21 14.28
C GLU A 27 0.48 -15.92 13.95
N ASP A 28 -0.66 -15.41 14.41
CA ASP A 28 -2.00 -15.95 14.13
C ASP A 28 -2.65 -15.37 12.85
N TYR A 29 -1.91 -14.55 12.09
CA TYR A 29 -2.38 -13.83 10.90
C TYR A 29 -1.63 -14.24 9.62
N THR A 30 -2.10 -13.75 8.48
CA THR A 30 -1.40 -13.78 7.19
C THR A 30 -0.86 -12.41 6.84
N PHE A 31 0.04 -12.34 5.85
CA PHE A 31 0.51 -11.06 5.32
C PHE A 31 -0.64 -10.21 4.73
N ASP A 32 -1.68 -10.82 4.18
CA ASP A 32 -2.90 -10.13 3.71
C ASP A 32 -3.66 -9.46 4.85
N ASP A 33 -3.78 -10.13 6.01
CA ASP A 33 -4.41 -9.54 7.19
C ASP A 33 -3.62 -8.33 7.68
N VAL A 34 -2.29 -8.43 7.72
CA VAL A 34 -1.40 -7.32 8.11
C VAL A 34 -1.47 -6.18 7.10
N PHE A 35 -1.47 -6.49 5.81
CA PHE A 35 -1.61 -5.49 4.75
C PHE A 35 -2.92 -4.71 4.89
N ASN A 36 -4.04 -5.42 5.11
CA ASN A 36 -5.33 -4.79 5.32
C ASN A 36 -5.33 -3.88 6.55
N ASP A 37 -4.71 -4.29 7.66
CA ASP A 37 -4.66 -3.46 8.85
C ASP A 37 -3.83 -2.17 8.65
N LEU A 38 -2.74 -2.25 7.89
CA LEU A 38 -1.83 -1.12 7.67
C LEU A 38 -2.30 -0.15 6.58
N PHE A 39 -2.90 -0.66 5.50
CA PHE A 39 -3.13 0.14 4.28
C PHE A 39 -4.60 0.23 3.86
N ASN A 40 -5.53 -0.41 4.58
CA ASN A 40 -6.95 -0.43 4.21
C ASN A 40 -7.89 -0.08 5.38
N SER A 41 -7.50 -0.35 6.62
CA SER A 41 -8.34 -0.10 7.81
C SER A 41 -8.49 1.38 8.16
N ASP A 42 -7.49 2.21 7.86
CA ASP A 42 -7.53 3.66 8.08
C ASP A 42 -7.16 4.42 6.79
N TYR A 43 -7.54 5.70 6.75
CA TYR A 43 -7.23 6.56 5.62
C TYR A 43 -5.77 7.02 5.65
N TYR A 44 -5.05 6.79 4.55
CA TYR A 44 -3.76 7.39 4.25
C TYR A 44 -3.80 8.93 4.31
N ILE A 45 -4.78 9.54 3.65
CA ILE A 45 -4.99 11.01 3.67
C ILE A 45 -6.39 11.33 4.16
N ILE A 46 -6.46 12.20 5.17
CA ILE A 46 -7.68 12.81 5.70
C ILE A 46 -7.66 14.32 5.39
N GLY A 47 -8.56 14.77 4.52
CA GLY A 47 -8.72 16.17 4.16
C GLY A 47 -8.60 16.43 2.66
N TYR A 48 -9.70 16.90 2.05
CA TYR A 48 -9.77 17.23 0.61
C TYR A 48 -8.61 18.08 0.09
N LYS A 49 -8.12 19.06 0.86
CA LYS A 49 -7.05 19.95 0.38
C LYS A 49 -5.72 19.20 0.23
N GLU A 50 -5.39 18.37 1.20
CA GLU A 50 -4.17 17.56 1.19
C GLU A 50 -4.24 16.48 0.10
N ALA A 51 -5.39 15.83 -0.06
CA ALA A 51 -5.60 14.86 -1.12
C ALA A 51 -5.43 15.49 -2.52
N VAL A 52 -5.94 16.71 -2.73
CA VAL A 52 -5.72 17.44 -3.99
C VAL A 52 -4.24 17.74 -4.20
N ASP A 53 -3.53 18.21 -3.17
CA ASP A 53 -2.10 18.56 -3.28
C ASP A 53 -1.25 17.32 -3.61
N ALA A 54 -1.53 16.18 -2.96
CA ALA A 54 -0.87 14.90 -3.24
C ALA A 54 -1.11 14.40 -4.68
N LEU A 55 -2.36 14.45 -5.14
CA LEU A 55 -2.72 14.06 -6.52
C LEU A 55 -2.14 15.01 -7.58
N GLU A 56 -2.00 16.31 -7.28
CA GLU A 56 -1.33 17.27 -8.16
C GLU A 56 0.17 16.97 -8.29
N GLU A 57 0.83 16.60 -7.19
CA GLU A 57 2.24 16.24 -7.20
C GLU A 57 2.52 14.93 -7.94
N TYR A 58 1.66 13.93 -7.75
CA TYR A 58 1.72 12.66 -8.49
C TYR A 58 1.41 12.84 -9.99
N GLY A 59 0.44 13.70 -10.28
CA GLY A 59 -0.15 13.87 -11.60
C GLY A 59 -1.55 13.29 -11.65
N ILE A 60 -2.55 14.18 -11.54
CA ILE A 60 -3.97 13.82 -11.41
C ILE A 60 -4.43 12.79 -12.46
N PHE A 61 -4.07 12.97 -13.73
CA PHE A 61 -4.51 12.05 -14.78
C PHE A 61 -3.85 10.67 -14.70
N ASN A 62 -2.61 10.59 -14.21
CA ASN A 62 -1.95 9.31 -13.97
C ASN A 62 -2.63 8.57 -12.83
N ALA A 63 -2.91 9.26 -11.71
CA ALA A 63 -3.65 8.70 -10.58
C ALA A 63 -5.03 8.16 -11.00
N LEU A 64 -5.79 8.95 -11.77
CA LEU A 64 -7.10 8.54 -12.25
C LEU A 64 -7.02 7.31 -13.17
N GLU A 65 -6.03 7.25 -14.07
CA GLU A 65 -5.85 6.10 -14.97
C GLU A 65 -5.47 4.83 -14.20
N GLU A 66 -4.59 4.93 -13.20
CA GLU A 66 -4.15 3.79 -12.40
C GLU A 66 -5.27 3.24 -11.51
N VAL A 67 -6.00 4.12 -10.82
CA VAL A 67 -7.17 3.72 -10.02
C VAL A 67 -8.27 3.13 -10.90
N GLN A 68 -8.50 3.70 -12.09
CA GLN A 68 -9.47 3.16 -13.05
C GLN A 68 -9.07 1.78 -13.54
N ARG A 69 -7.80 1.59 -13.90
CA ARG A 69 -7.29 0.28 -14.35
C ARG A 69 -7.46 -0.76 -13.24
N TRP A 70 -7.11 -0.41 -12.01
CA TRP A 70 -7.29 -1.29 -10.86
C TRP A 70 -8.75 -1.70 -10.65
N ASP A 71 -9.66 -0.72 -10.65
CA ASP A 71 -11.10 -0.96 -10.52
C ASP A 71 -11.63 -1.91 -11.62
N GLU A 72 -11.26 -1.64 -12.87
CA GLU A 72 -11.68 -2.46 -14.02
C GLU A 72 -11.09 -3.88 -13.97
N ASP A 73 -9.83 -4.03 -13.60
CA ASP A 73 -9.14 -5.33 -13.53
C ASP A 73 -9.66 -6.20 -12.37
N ASN A 74 -10.07 -5.60 -11.25
CA ASN A 74 -10.52 -6.32 -10.05
C ASN A 74 -12.04 -6.50 -9.96
N PHE A 75 -12.83 -5.51 -10.41
CA PHE A 75 -14.29 -5.50 -10.24
C PHE A 75 -15.06 -5.50 -11.56
N GLY A 76 -14.42 -5.14 -12.67
CA GLY A 76 -15.05 -5.04 -13.99
C GLY A 76 -15.90 -3.77 -14.19
N HIS A 77 -15.83 -2.82 -13.25
CA HIS A 77 -16.48 -1.50 -13.30
C HIS A 77 -15.75 -0.52 -12.39
N TRP A 78 -16.04 0.78 -12.53
CA TRP A 78 -15.48 1.84 -11.67
C TRP A 78 -16.11 1.76 -10.28
N GLU A 79 -15.35 1.28 -9.31
CA GLU A 79 -15.78 1.08 -7.92
C GLU A 79 -15.48 2.31 -7.06
N THR A 80 -14.32 2.94 -7.28
CA THR A 80 -13.88 4.12 -6.51
C THR A 80 -14.74 5.35 -6.80
N ASP A 81 -15.00 6.19 -5.80
CA ASP A 81 -15.68 7.48 -6.00
C ASP A 81 -14.71 8.53 -6.58
N TYR A 82 -14.62 8.59 -7.91
CA TYR A 82 -13.80 9.56 -8.65
C TYR A 82 -14.21 11.03 -8.44
N THR A 83 -15.34 11.30 -7.79
CA THR A 83 -15.74 12.67 -7.43
C THR A 83 -15.17 13.10 -6.08
N ASN A 84 -14.58 12.17 -5.33
CA ASN A 84 -13.95 12.40 -4.03
C ASN A 84 -12.42 12.24 -4.14
N THR A 85 -11.70 13.34 -3.94
CA THR A 85 -10.22 13.33 -4.01
C THR A 85 -9.59 12.47 -2.92
N GLU A 86 -10.20 12.38 -1.73
CA GLU A 86 -9.72 11.46 -0.69
C GLU A 86 -9.88 10.01 -1.13
N ALA A 87 -11.02 9.65 -1.74
CA ALA A 87 -11.22 8.28 -2.22
C ALA A 87 -10.19 7.88 -3.28
N VAL A 88 -9.90 8.77 -4.24
CA VAL A 88 -8.88 8.52 -5.27
C VAL A 88 -7.48 8.43 -4.67
N ALA A 89 -7.10 9.35 -3.77
CA ALA A 89 -5.79 9.34 -3.15
C ALA A 89 -5.56 8.09 -2.27
N ASN A 90 -6.54 7.73 -1.45
CA ASN A 90 -6.44 6.55 -0.60
C ASN A 90 -6.42 5.24 -1.41
N MET A 91 -7.17 5.17 -2.51
CA MET A 91 -7.10 4.00 -3.40
C MET A 91 -5.75 3.91 -4.11
N LEU A 92 -5.19 5.04 -4.53
CA LEU A 92 -3.85 5.07 -5.14
C LEU A 92 -2.77 4.55 -4.18
N GLU A 93 -2.80 4.98 -2.91
CA GLU A 93 -1.89 4.45 -1.89
C GLU A 93 -2.07 2.95 -1.70
N TYR A 94 -3.31 2.47 -1.58
CA TYR A 94 -3.62 1.05 -1.45
C TYR A 94 -3.02 0.23 -2.62
N ILE A 95 -3.15 0.72 -3.85
CA ILE A 95 -2.61 0.06 -5.04
C ILE A 95 -1.08 -0.02 -4.96
N HIS A 96 -0.41 1.10 -4.70
CA HIS A 96 1.05 1.15 -4.62
C HIS A 96 1.58 0.27 -3.50
N ALA A 97 0.95 0.32 -2.32
CA ALA A 97 1.33 -0.51 -1.20
C ALA A 97 1.14 -2.00 -1.50
N SER A 98 0.07 -2.37 -2.19
CA SER A 98 -0.21 -3.75 -2.61
C SER A 98 0.84 -4.24 -3.60
N GLU A 99 1.14 -3.46 -4.64
CA GLU A 99 2.16 -3.80 -5.65
C GLU A 99 3.54 -3.94 -5.02
N TYR A 100 3.92 -2.99 -4.15
CA TYR A 100 5.20 -3.00 -3.46
C TYR A 100 5.33 -4.20 -2.51
N MET A 101 4.32 -4.47 -1.69
CA MET A 101 4.36 -5.58 -0.74
C MET A 101 4.38 -6.94 -1.45
N ASN A 102 3.63 -7.09 -2.56
CA ASN A 102 3.70 -8.30 -3.39
C ASN A 102 5.10 -8.52 -3.99
N ASP A 103 5.76 -7.48 -4.52
CA ASP A 103 7.14 -7.60 -5.04
C ASP A 103 8.13 -8.00 -3.92
N MET A 104 8.00 -7.43 -2.73
CA MET A 104 8.87 -7.76 -1.60
C MET A 104 8.63 -9.17 -1.06
N LEU A 105 7.38 -9.64 -1.03
CA LEU A 105 7.03 -11.00 -0.66
C LEU A 105 7.57 -12.01 -1.69
N ASP A 106 7.35 -11.78 -2.99
CA ASP A 106 7.87 -12.68 -4.04
C ASP A 106 9.41 -12.80 -3.96
N ARG A 107 10.12 -11.68 -3.76
CA ARG A 107 11.57 -11.68 -3.54
C ARG A 107 12.01 -12.42 -2.29
N ALA A 108 11.20 -12.40 -1.24
CA ALA A 108 11.41 -13.18 -0.01
C ALA A 108 11.05 -14.67 -0.18
N GLY A 109 10.42 -15.05 -1.31
CA GLY A 109 9.88 -16.38 -1.55
C GLY A 109 8.63 -16.65 -0.72
N LEU A 110 7.78 -15.63 -0.56
CA LEU A 110 6.54 -15.61 0.22
C LEU A 110 5.38 -15.09 -0.63
N ASP A 111 4.16 -15.27 -0.13
CA ASP A 111 2.90 -14.77 -0.70
C ASP A 111 2.10 -14.03 0.38
N MET A 112 1.16 -13.16 -0.02
CA MET A 112 0.20 -12.49 0.89
C MET A 112 -0.56 -13.48 1.78
N SER A 113 -0.82 -14.68 1.26
CA SER A 113 -1.52 -15.75 1.98
C SER A 113 -0.65 -16.53 2.99
N ASP A 114 0.67 -16.31 3.02
CA ASP A 114 1.54 -16.98 3.99
C ASP A 114 1.33 -16.43 5.41
N GLU A 115 1.40 -17.34 6.39
CA GLU A 115 1.33 -17.00 7.81
C GLU A 115 2.52 -16.14 8.23
N THR A 116 2.27 -15.13 9.06
CA THR A 116 3.26 -14.21 9.64
C THR A 116 4.03 -14.84 10.80
N THR A 117 4.52 -16.06 10.58
CA THR A 117 5.45 -16.73 11.50
C THR A 117 6.74 -15.92 11.68
N PRO A 118 7.47 -16.05 12.80
CA PRO A 118 8.72 -15.32 13.01
C PRO A 118 9.75 -15.55 11.89
N GLU A 119 9.77 -16.75 11.29
CA GLU A 119 10.67 -17.02 10.16
C GLU A 119 10.29 -16.20 8.92
N ASN A 120 9.00 -16.17 8.56
CA ASN A 120 8.52 -15.46 7.39
C ASN A 120 8.63 -13.95 7.54
N VAL A 121 8.26 -13.41 8.71
CA VAL A 121 8.44 -11.98 9.02
C VAL A 121 9.91 -11.58 8.91
N ASN A 122 10.84 -12.39 9.44
CA ASN A 122 12.27 -12.13 9.30
C ASN A 122 12.77 -12.17 7.84
N LYS A 123 12.23 -13.05 7.00
CA LYS A 123 12.54 -13.08 5.55
C LYS A 123 12.07 -11.79 4.86
N LEU A 124 10.85 -11.35 5.14
CA LEU A 124 10.30 -10.12 4.58
C LEU A 124 11.10 -8.89 5.05
N ILE A 125 11.34 -8.74 6.36
CA ILE A 125 12.12 -7.63 6.92
C ILE A 125 13.53 -7.57 6.33
N LYS A 126 14.18 -8.73 6.15
CA LYS A 126 15.50 -8.77 5.51
C LYS A 126 15.42 -8.28 4.07
N THR A 127 14.43 -8.73 3.32
CA THR A 127 14.21 -8.33 1.92
C THR A 127 13.94 -6.84 1.80
N LEU A 128 13.04 -6.30 2.63
CA LEU A 128 12.75 -4.86 2.75
C LEU A 128 14.00 -4.03 3.08
N LYS A 129 14.99 -4.57 3.78
CA LYS A 129 16.24 -3.84 4.10
C LYS A 129 17.27 -3.90 2.97
N GLU A 130 17.13 -4.84 2.03
CA GLU A 130 18.06 -5.05 0.91
C GLU A 130 17.64 -4.28 -0.37
N TYR A 131 16.35 -4.05 -0.55
CA TYR A 131 15.74 -3.30 -1.66
C TYR A 131 15.05 -2.05 -1.12
#